data_AF-Q2GGD6-F1
#
_entry.id   AF-Q2GGD6-F1
#
_cell.length_a   1.000
_cell.length_b   1.000
_cell.length_c   1.000
_cell.angle_alpha   90.00
_cell.angle_beta   90.00
_cell.angle_gamma   90.00
#
_symmetry.space_group_name_H-M   'P 1'
#
loop_
_entity.id
_entity.type
_entity.pdbx_description
1 polymer ?
#
loop_
_entity_poly.entity_id
_entity_poly.type
_entity_poly.pdbx_seq_one_letter_code
_entity_poly.pdbx_strand_id
1 'polypeptide(L)'
;MFILNDIIEIKSQIVNILDIQIEYLKQLDFSTVKDLQCIEKELLDLLNCKRKKIKSDISIISSCHDQNIIELLNSVYLNYKRVLKIRNDLLV
;
A
#
# COMPACT_ATOMS: atom_id res chain seq x y z
N MET A 1 -11.96 10.80 6.25
CA MET A 1 -12.60 9.77 5.41
C MET A 1 -12.03 9.70 3.97
N PHE A 2 -12.01 10.79 3.18
CA PHE A 2 -11.54 10.79 1.78
C PHE A 2 -10.16 10.16 1.53
N ILE A 3 -9.15 10.50 2.34
CA ILE A 3 -7.78 9.99 2.13
C ILE A 3 -7.67 8.47 2.34
N LEU A 4 -8.48 7.88 3.22
CA LEU A 4 -8.47 6.43 3.44
C LEU A 4 -9.13 5.69 2.27
N ASN A 5 -10.22 6.24 1.73
CA ASN A 5 -10.84 5.72 0.50
C ASN A 5 -9.88 5.80 -0.68
N ASP A 6 -9.18 6.93 -0.85
CA ASP A 6 -8.13 7.06 -1.89
C ASP A 6 -7.07 5.95 -1.73
N ILE A 7 -6.65 5.65 -0.49
CA ILE A 7 -5.66 4.59 -0.23
C ILE A 7 -6.19 3.21 -0.59
N ILE A 8 -7.45 2.92 -0.26
CA ILE A 8 -8.10 1.65 -0.60
C ILE A 8 -8.18 1.51 -2.13
N GLU A 9 -8.60 2.56 -2.82
CA GLU A 9 -8.71 2.57 -4.27
C GLU A 9 -7.35 2.39 -4.95
N ILE A 10 -6.32 3.14 -4.54
CA ILE A 10 -4.95 2.99 -5.07
C ILE A 10 -4.45 1.55 -4.88
N LYS A 11 -4.69 0.94 -3.71
CA LYS A 11 -4.32 -0.46 -3.46
C LYS A 11 -5.03 -1.43 -4.40
N SER A 12 -6.33 -1.23 -4.64
CA SER A 12 -7.09 -2.05 -5.58
C SER A 12 -6.53 -1.95 -7.00
N GLN A 13 -6.14 -0.75 -7.43
CA GLN A 13 -5.54 -0.54 -8.75
C GLN A 13 -4.15 -1.20 -8.88
N ILE A 14 -3.34 -1.17 -7.81
CA ILE A 14 -2.04 -1.87 -7.79
C ILE A 14 -2.26 -3.38 -7.98
N VAL A 15 -3.21 -3.99 -7.25
CA VAL A 15 -3.52 -5.42 -7.40
C VAL A 15 -3.96 -5.75 -8.82
N ASN A 16 -4.87 -4.95 -9.39
CA ASN A 16 -5.31 -5.14 -10.78
C ASN A 16 -4.15 -5.09 -11.78
N ILE A 17 -3.22 -4.15 -11.62
CA ILE A 17 -2.04 -4.06 -12.51
C ILE A 17 -1.15 -5.29 -12.37
N LEU A 18 -0.92 -5.77 -11.15
CA LEU A 18 -0.13 -6.99 -10.92
C LEU A 18 -0.80 -8.21 -11.58
N ASP A 19 -2.12 -8.34 -11.48
CA ASP A 19 -2.86 -9.42 -12.15
C ASP A 19 -2.68 -9.36 -13.68
N ILE A 20 -2.78 -8.17 -14.27
CA ILE A 20 -2.55 -7.97 -15.70
C ILE A 20 -1.09 -8.28 -16.08
N GLN A 21 -0.11 -7.84 -15.29
CA GLN A 21 1.31 -8.16 -15.52
C GLN A 21 1.55 -9.68 -15.49
N ILE A 22 0.90 -10.41 -14.59
CA ILE A 22 1.00 -11.88 -14.52
C ILE A 22 0.49 -12.53 -15.82
N GLU A 23 -0.62 -12.05 -16.37
CA GLU A 23 -1.14 -12.57 -17.65
C GLU A 23 -0.18 -12.32 -18.82
N TYR A 24 0.44 -11.14 -18.90
CA TYR A 24 1.44 -10.87 -19.93
C TYR A 24 2.76 -11.63 -19.72
N LEU A 25 3.16 -11.86 -18.48
CA LEU A 25 4.32 -12.71 -18.16
C LEU A 25 4.10 -14.16 -18.62
N LYS A 26 2.89 -14.71 -18.46
CA LYS A 26 2.53 -16.03 -19.00
C LYS A 26 2.65 -16.10 -20.52
N GLN A 27 2.43 -14.97 -21.21
CA GLN A 27 2.55 -14.84 -22.66
C GLN A 27 3.97 -14.48 -23.12
N LEU A 28 4.92 -14.35 -22.19
CA LEU A 28 6.31 -13.91 -22.44
C LEU A 28 6.40 -12.50 -23.06
N ASP A 29 5.39 -11.65 -22.87
CA ASP A 29 5.40 -10.27 -23.33
C ASP A 29 6.02 -9.34 -22.28
N PHE A 30 7.36 -9.35 -22.25
CA PHE A 30 8.12 -8.54 -21.31
C PHE A 30 8.08 -7.03 -21.62
N SER A 31 7.75 -6.64 -22.86
CA SER A 31 7.65 -5.22 -23.22
C SER A 31 6.44 -4.61 -22.53
N THR A 32 5.27 -5.25 -22.66
CA THR A 32 4.04 -4.78 -22.03
C THR A 32 4.15 -4.82 -20.50
N VAL A 33 4.81 -5.84 -19.94
CA VAL A 33 5.08 -5.89 -18.49
C VAL A 33 5.90 -4.69 -18.02
N LYS A 34 6.94 -4.30 -18.77
CA LYS A 34 7.76 -3.14 -18.44
C LYS A 34 6.98 -1.83 -18.48
N ASP A 35 6.07 -1.68 -19.45
CA ASP A 35 5.19 -0.51 -19.53
C ASP A 35 4.21 -0.47 -18.35
N LEU A 36 3.63 -1.62 -17.96
CA LEU A 36 2.77 -1.75 -16.78
C LEU A 36 3.50 -1.47 -15.46
N GLN A 37 4.80 -1.79 -15.36
CA GLN A 37 5.62 -1.47 -14.19
C GLN A 37 5.83 0.04 -14.01
N CYS A 38 5.80 0.83 -15.08
CA CYS A 38 5.81 2.29 -14.97
C CYS A 38 4.56 2.80 -14.26
N ILE A 39 3.39 2.25 -14.61
CA ILE A 39 2.11 2.62 -13.98
C ILE A 39 2.06 2.15 -12.53
N GLU A 40 2.53 0.92 -12.25
CA GLU A 40 2.67 0.41 -10.88
C GLU A 40 3.50 1.35 -10.01
N LYS A 41 4.63 1.84 -10.53
CA LYS A 41 5.49 2.79 -9.83
C LYS A 41 4.76 4.09 -9.49
N GLU A 42 4.00 4.67 -10.43
CA GLU A 42 3.23 5.89 -10.18
C GLU A 42 2.17 5.67 -9.09
N LEU A 43 1.49 4.53 -9.09
CA LEU A 43 0.53 4.18 -8.03
C LEU A 43 1.20 4.02 -6.66
N LEU A 44 2.38 3.40 -6.61
CA LEU A 44 3.16 3.27 -5.38
C LEU A 44 3.64 4.63 -4.86
N ASP A 45 4.04 5.54 -5.75
CA ASP A 45 4.42 6.90 -5.40
C ASP A 45 3.23 7.70 -4.86
N LEU A 46 2.05 7.58 -5.50
CA LEU A 46 0.80 8.16 -4.99
C LEU A 46 0.43 7.61 -3.61
N LEU A 47 0.53 6.30 -3.42
CA LEU A 47 0.27 5.66 -2.13
C LEU A 47 1.23 6.17 -1.05
N ASN A 48 2.51 6.31 -1.37
CA ASN A 48 3.52 6.87 -0.48
C ASN A 48 3.24 8.33 -0.11
N CYS A 49 2.78 9.14 -1.07
CA CYS A 49 2.35 10.52 -0.83
C CYS A 49 1.17 10.58 0.15
N LYS A 50 0.14 9.75 -0.06
CA LYS A 50 -1.03 9.66 0.86
C LYS A 50 -0.61 9.19 2.25
N ARG A 51 0.28 8.18 2.34
CA ARG A 51 0.84 7.70 3.61
C ARG A 51 1.59 8.79 4.37
N LYS A 52 2.44 9.57 3.68
CA LYS A 52 3.17 10.70 4.31
C LYS A 52 2.20 11.72 4.90
N LYS A 53 1.09 12.01 4.20
CA LYS A 53 0.04 12.94 4.66
C LYS A 53 -0.68 12.44 5.93
N ILE A 54 -0.96 11.15 6.03
CA ILE A 54 -1.50 10.55 7.27
C ILE A 54 -0.48 10.63 8.41
N LYS A 55 0.80 10.37 8.13
CA LYS A 55 1.85 10.45 9.16
C LYS A 55 2.02 11.86 9.72
N SER A 56 1.86 12.90 8.89
CA SER A 56 1.92 14.30 9.32
C SER A 56 0.67 14.78 10.06
N ASP A 57 -0.45 14.06 9.96
CA ASP A 57 -1.71 14.45 10.56
C ASP A 57 -2.52 13.23 11.04
N ILE A 58 -2.24 12.84 12.29
CA ILE A 58 -2.90 11.70 12.97
C ILE A 58 -4.41 11.90 13.12
N SER A 59 -4.92 13.15 13.04
CA SER A 59 -6.34 13.46 13.13
C SER A 59 -7.16 12.86 11.98
N ILE A 60 -6.50 12.52 10.86
CA ILE A 60 -7.10 11.83 9.71
C ILE A 60 -7.56 10.42 10.10
N ILE A 61 -6.82 9.72 10.97
CA ILE A 61 -7.18 8.38 11.45
C ILE A 61 -8.33 8.47 12.46
N SER A 62 -8.28 9.42 13.40
CA SER A 62 -9.33 9.59 14.40
C SER A 62 -10.65 10.14 13.82
N SER A 63 -10.63 10.71 12.61
CA SER A 63 -11.83 11.09 11.85
C SER A 63 -12.50 9.94 11.08
N CYS A 64 -11.96 8.72 11.15
CA CYS A 64 -12.57 7.53 10.54
C CYS A 64 -13.60 6.97 11.53
N HIS A 65 -14.89 7.03 11.18
CA HIS A 65 -15.95 6.47 12.03
C HIS A 65 -16.14 4.95 11.87
N ASP A 66 -15.29 4.31 11.05
CA ASP A 66 -15.31 2.87 10.84
C ASP A 66 -14.29 2.17 11.76
N GLN A 67 -14.83 1.61 12.84
CA GLN A 67 -14.06 0.93 13.88
C GLN A 67 -13.26 -0.27 13.32
N ASN A 68 -13.79 -0.96 12.31
CA ASN A 68 -13.12 -2.12 11.70
C ASN A 68 -11.88 -1.69 10.92
N ILE A 69 -11.96 -0.55 10.21
CA ILE A 69 -10.83 0.02 9.48
C ILE A 69 -9.75 0.52 10.47
N ILE A 70 -10.15 1.12 11.59
CA ILE A 70 -9.22 1.54 12.65
C ILE A 70 -8.49 0.33 13.26
N GLU A 71 -9.21 -0.74 13.59
CA GLU A 71 -8.62 -1.96 14.16
C GLU A 71 -7.70 -2.67 13.17
N LEU A 72 -8.08 -2.73 11.89
CA LEU A 72 -7.24 -3.30 10.84
C LEU A 72 -5.94 -2.48 10.66
N LEU A 73 -6.03 -1.15 10.64
CA LEU A 73 -4.86 -0.28 10.53
C LEU A 73 -3.94 -0.38 11.75
N ASN A 74 -4.52 -0.44 12.96
CA ASN A 74 -3.76 -0.64 14.20
C ASN A 74 -3.06 -2.00 14.23
N SER A 75 -3.74 -3.08 13.81
CA SER A 75 -3.13 -4.41 13.77
C SER A 75 -1.98 -4.51 12.77
N VAL A 76 -2.13 -3.91 11.57
CA VAL A 76 -1.07 -3.82 10.56
C VAL A 76 0.11 -3.00 11.08
N TYR A 77 -0.14 -1.87 11.73
CA TYR A 77 0.91 -1.04 12.32
C TYR A 77 1.67 -1.76 13.45
N LEU A 78 0.94 -2.44 14.34
CA LEU A 78 1.53 -3.22 15.44
C LEU A 78 2.35 -4.41 14.91
N ASN A 79 1.86 -5.11 13.89
CA ASN A 79 2.61 -6.18 13.23
C ASN A 79 3.89 -5.65 12.57
N TYR A 80 3.82 -4.53 11.85
CA TYR A 80 5.00 -3.91 11.25
C TYR A 80 6.05 -3.50 12.31
N LYS A 81 5.61 -2.92 13.43
CA LYS A 81 6.48 -2.56 14.55
C LYS A 81 7.13 -3.80 15.18
N ARG A 82 6.39 -4.91 15.30
CA ARG A 82 6.90 -6.19 15.80
C ARG A 82 7.94 -6.79 14.86
N VAL A 83 7.68 -6.80 13.55
CA VAL A 83 8.63 -7.30 12.53
C VAL A 83 9.91 -6.46 12.51
N LEU A 84 9.81 -5.14 12.62
CA LEU A 84 10.98 -4.26 12.74
C LEU A 84 11.82 -4.55 13.99
N LYS A 85 11.16 -4.82 15.13
CA LYS A 85 11.85 -5.16 16.37
C LYS A 85 12.63 -6.47 16.25
N ILE A 86 11.99 -7.51 15.71
CA ILE A 86 12.64 -8.80 15.44
C ILE A 86 13.83 -8.63 14.48
N ARG A 87 13.67 -7.82 13.42
CA ARG A 87 14.76 -7.56 12.47
C ARG A 87 15.95 -6.87 13.12
N ASN A 88 15.71 -5.90 14.00
CA ASN A 88 16.78 -5.19 14.70
C ASN A 88 17.44 -6.07 15.76
N ASP A 89 16.68 -6.91 16.47
CA ASP A 89 17.21 -7.85 17.47
C ASP A 89 18.05 -8.97 16.83
N LEU A 90 17.79 -9.34 15.56
CA LEU A 90 18.58 -10.32 14.80
C LEU A 90 19.86 -9.74 14.17
N LEU A 91 20.01 -8.42 14.16
CA LEU A 91 21.14 -7.70 13.56
C LEU A 91 22.09 -7.09 14.61
N VAL A 92 21.86 -7.37 15.91
CA VAL A 92 22.74 -7.04 17.05
C VAL A 92 23.60 -8.25 17.39
#